data_AF-A0A7S1WYC5-F1
#
_entry.id   AF-A0A7S1WYC5-F1
#
_cell.length_a   1.000
_cell.length_b   1.000
_cell.length_c   1.000
_cell.angle_alpha   90.00
_cell.angle_beta   90.00
_cell.angle_gamma   90.00
#
_symmetry.space_group_name_H-M   'P 1'
#
loop_
_entity.id
_entity.type
_entity.pdbx_description
1 polymer ?
#
loop_
_entity_poly.entity_id
_entity_poly.type
_entity_poly.pdbx_seq_one_letter_code
_entity_poly.pdbx_strand_id
1 'polypeptide(L)'
;MAFWRGSTSDYEVQGAGVNNRSVASELDKWSRLRLAMLSRLYPDRLDAQFTAINDYVPPELAAFIREGGLCCAKHAEPWDLRYYRYLVNADATLGVADRLHWYLFSGSLVLQQQSNFTLWLLDTVILPGVHFLPVDRRWQGLLPAMDWAEEHPAEAAAMASRAYAL
;
A
#
# COMPACT_ATOMS: atom_id res chain seq x y z
N MET A 1 10.45 10.20 1.44
CA MET A 1 9.35 9.85 0.53
C MET A 1 8.95 8.40 0.75
N ALA A 2 7.65 8.12 0.82
CA ALA A 2 7.09 6.77 0.90
C ALA A 2 6.83 6.19 -0.49
N PHE A 3 6.84 4.87 -0.63
CA PHE A 3 6.77 4.20 -1.92
C PHE A 3 5.82 3.00 -1.94
N TRP A 4 5.10 2.84 -3.05
CA TRP A 4 4.32 1.64 -3.35
C TRP A 4 4.15 1.39 -4.85
N ARG A 5 4.15 0.11 -5.22
CA ARG A 5 3.79 -0.40 -6.55
C ARG A 5 2.94 -1.66 -6.41
N GLY A 6 1.88 -1.77 -7.21
CA GLY A 6 1.07 -2.98 -7.29
C GLY A 6 -0.02 -2.86 -8.35
N SER A 7 -0.75 -3.93 -8.62
CA SER A 7 -1.89 -3.89 -9.56
C SER A 7 -3.20 -3.54 -8.84
N THR A 8 -4.28 -3.42 -9.61
CA THR A 8 -5.67 -3.26 -9.10
C THR A 8 -6.23 -4.55 -8.51
N SER A 9 -5.39 -5.38 -7.88
CA SER A 9 -5.77 -6.70 -7.36
C SER A 9 -6.46 -6.67 -6.00
N ASP A 10 -6.76 -5.49 -5.47
CA ASP A 10 -7.65 -5.29 -4.32
C ASP A 10 -9.08 -4.96 -4.76
N TYR A 11 -9.31 -4.88 -6.07
CA TYR A 11 -10.66 -4.71 -6.57
C TYR A 11 -11.45 -6.03 -6.40
N GLU A 12 -12.44 -5.99 -5.52
CA GLU A 12 -13.42 -7.06 -5.37
C GLU A 12 -14.52 -6.95 -6.41
N VAL A 13 -14.64 -7.98 -7.27
CA VAL A 13 -15.84 -8.20 -8.08
C VAL A 13 -16.94 -8.66 -7.13
N GLN A 14 -17.70 -7.74 -6.54
CA GLN A 14 -18.89 -8.11 -5.79
C GLN A 14 -19.86 -8.79 -6.76
N GLY A 15 -20.16 -10.06 -6.50
CA GLY A 15 -21.17 -10.82 -7.23
C GLY A 15 -22.50 -10.06 -7.25
N ALA A 16 -23.12 -10.04 -8.44
CA ALA A 16 -24.41 -9.43 -8.79
C ALA A 16 -24.42 -7.89 -8.93
N GLY A 17 -24.43 -7.44 -10.19
CA GLY A 17 -24.97 -6.13 -10.60
C GLY A 17 -23.94 -5.03 -10.85
N VAL A 18 -23.05 -5.22 -11.83
CA VAL A 18 -22.24 -4.14 -12.40
C VAL A 18 -23.12 -3.31 -13.34
N ASN A 19 -24.07 -2.55 -12.79
CA ASN A 19 -24.77 -1.52 -13.54
C ASN A 19 -24.86 -0.29 -12.63
N ASN A 20 -24.08 0.73 -12.96
CA ASN A 20 -24.24 2.13 -12.52
C ASN A 20 -23.74 2.53 -11.12
N ARG A 21 -22.53 2.11 -10.71
CA ARG A 21 -21.86 2.67 -9.51
C ARG A 21 -20.85 3.74 -9.92
N SER A 22 -20.95 4.94 -9.34
CA SER A 22 -20.03 6.04 -9.61
C SER A 22 -18.65 5.76 -9.01
N VAL A 23 -17.58 6.29 -9.61
CA VAL A 23 -16.21 6.22 -9.07
C VAL A 23 -16.17 6.66 -7.60
N ALA A 24 -16.89 7.73 -7.25
CA ALA A 24 -16.99 8.23 -5.88
C ALA A 24 -17.52 7.18 -4.89
N SER A 25 -18.50 6.36 -5.28
CA SER A 25 -19.05 5.31 -4.42
C SER A 25 -18.13 4.09 -4.25
N GLU A 26 -17.11 3.96 -5.11
CA GLU A 26 -16.14 2.88 -5.10
C GLU A 26 -14.81 3.27 -4.44
N LEU A 27 -14.47 4.58 -4.42
CA LEU A 27 -13.33 5.11 -3.66
C LEU A 27 -13.33 4.65 -2.21
N ASP A 28 -14.52 4.53 -1.62
CA ASP A 28 -14.62 4.15 -0.22
C ASP A 28 -14.23 2.70 0.09
N LYS A 29 -14.26 1.85 -0.93
CA LYS A 29 -14.02 0.41 -0.83
C LYS A 29 -12.63 0.02 -1.37
N TRP A 30 -12.06 0.82 -2.26
CA TRP A 30 -10.81 0.48 -2.97
C TRP A 30 -9.60 1.14 -2.30
N SER A 31 -8.91 0.35 -1.49
CA SER A 31 -7.81 0.86 -0.70
C SER A 31 -6.62 1.31 -1.55
N ARG A 32 -6.24 0.55 -2.60
CA ARG A 32 -5.12 0.92 -3.47
C ARG A 32 -5.43 2.11 -4.36
N LEU A 33 -6.69 2.28 -4.78
CA LEU A 33 -7.09 3.45 -5.55
C LEU A 33 -6.96 4.73 -4.71
N ARG A 34 -7.40 4.69 -3.44
CA ARG A 34 -7.15 5.77 -2.48
C ARG A 34 -5.66 6.06 -2.30
N LEU A 35 -4.83 5.02 -2.18
CA LEU A 35 -3.38 5.18 -2.03
C LEU A 35 -2.75 5.87 -3.25
N ALA A 36 -3.12 5.46 -4.46
CA ALA A 36 -2.65 6.10 -5.69
C ALA A 36 -3.13 7.56 -5.79
N MET A 37 -4.37 7.85 -5.37
CA MET A 37 -4.88 9.23 -5.32
C MET A 37 -4.16 10.08 -4.27
N LEU A 38 -3.82 9.53 -3.10
CA LEU A 38 -3.01 10.22 -2.09
C LEU A 38 -1.65 10.62 -2.64
N SER A 39 -1.03 9.79 -3.49
CA SER A 39 0.23 10.13 -4.16
C SER A 39 0.08 11.32 -5.12
N ARG A 40 -1.09 11.49 -5.77
CA ARG A 40 -1.37 12.68 -6.60
C ARG A 40 -1.59 13.94 -5.77
N LEU A 41 -2.18 13.80 -4.58
CA LEU A 41 -2.41 14.92 -3.67
C LEU A 41 -1.14 15.36 -2.92
N TYR A 42 -0.24 14.41 -2.63
CA TYR A 42 0.98 14.63 -1.86
C TYR A 42 2.22 14.04 -2.57
N PRO A 43 2.56 14.50 -3.78
CA PRO A 43 3.60 13.89 -4.61
C PRO A 43 5.01 13.98 -4.00
N ASP A 44 5.28 15.02 -3.19
CA ASP A 44 6.58 15.17 -2.51
C ASP A 44 6.74 14.20 -1.32
N ARG A 45 5.63 13.60 -0.88
CA ARG A 45 5.56 12.74 0.30
C ARG A 45 5.46 11.26 -0.09
N LEU A 46 4.65 10.94 -1.10
CA LEU A 46 4.27 9.58 -1.46
C LEU A 46 4.36 9.36 -2.97
N ASP A 47 5.08 8.32 -3.38
CA ASP A 47 5.11 7.79 -4.73
C ASP A 47 4.39 6.42 -4.76
N ALA A 48 3.10 6.44 -5.06
CA ALA A 48 2.27 5.25 -5.14
C ALA A 48 1.50 5.21 -6.47
N GLN A 49 1.72 4.17 -7.26
CA GLN A 49 1.09 4.01 -8.56
C GLN A 49 0.81 2.54 -8.88
N PHE A 50 -0.23 2.32 -9.67
CA PHE A 50 -0.53 1.00 -10.19
C PHE A 50 0.52 0.60 -11.24
N THR A 51 0.93 -0.68 -11.23
CA THR A 51 1.78 -1.26 -12.28
C THR A 51 0.96 -1.88 -13.41
N ALA A 52 -0.24 -2.37 -13.08
CA ALA A 52 -1.16 -2.96 -14.03
C ALA A 52 -2.61 -2.74 -13.59
N ILE A 53 -3.51 -2.65 -14.57
CA ILE A 53 -4.96 -2.66 -14.37
C ILE A 53 -5.46 -4.03 -14.81
N ASN A 54 -6.07 -4.79 -13.90
CA ASN A 54 -6.58 -6.12 -14.19
C ASN A 54 -7.87 -6.07 -15.02
N ASP A 55 -8.10 -7.08 -15.86
CA ASP A 55 -9.19 -7.10 -16.84
C ASP A 55 -10.61 -7.07 -16.25
N TYR A 56 -10.74 -7.48 -14.99
CA TYR A 56 -12.02 -7.44 -14.28
C TYR A 56 -12.37 -6.05 -13.73
N VAL A 57 -11.48 -5.04 -13.83
CA VAL A 57 -11.80 -3.64 -13.52
C VAL A 57 -12.73 -3.07 -14.61
N PRO A 58 -13.84 -2.40 -14.26
CA PRO A 58 -14.76 -1.83 -15.24
C PRO A 58 -14.06 -0.86 -16.20
N PRO A 59 -14.38 -0.86 -17.51
CA PRO A 59 -13.70 -0.02 -18.49
C PRO A 59 -13.66 1.47 -18.15
N GLU A 60 -14.75 2.03 -17.62
CA GLU A 60 -14.83 3.43 -17.21
C GLU A 60 -13.82 3.77 -16.11
N LEU A 61 -13.66 2.87 -15.14
CA LEU A 61 -12.72 3.05 -14.05
C LEU A 61 -11.28 2.79 -14.50
N ALA A 62 -11.08 1.82 -15.40
CA ALA A 62 -9.79 1.61 -16.03
C ALA A 62 -9.34 2.85 -16.85
N ALA A 63 -10.28 3.51 -17.54
CA ALA A 63 -10.01 4.77 -18.23
C ALA A 63 -9.67 5.88 -17.23
N PHE A 64 -10.44 6.04 -16.16
CA PHE A 64 -10.15 7.00 -15.09
C PHE A 64 -8.75 6.81 -14.48
N ILE A 65 -8.34 5.57 -14.21
CA ILE A 65 -7.00 5.26 -13.66
C ILE A 65 -5.90 5.67 -14.66
N ARG A 66 -6.08 5.40 -15.95
CA ARG A 66 -5.12 5.77 -17.01
C ARG A 66 -5.03 7.27 -17.21
N GLU A 67 -6.17 7.92 -17.42
CA GLU A 67 -6.26 9.36 -17.67
C GLU A 67 -5.82 10.19 -16.46
N GLY A 68 -6.07 9.68 -15.24
CA GLY A 68 -5.63 10.29 -13.99
C GLY A 68 -4.14 10.15 -13.69
N GLY A 69 -3.37 9.42 -14.51
CA GLY A 69 -1.96 9.14 -14.28
C GLY A 69 -1.70 8.34 -13.00
N LEU A 70 -2.66 7.49 -12.61
CA LEU A 70 -2.57 6.62 -11.42
C LEU A 70 -1.87 5.29 -11.74
N CYS A 71 -1.57 5.04 -13.01
CA CYS A 71 -0.88 3.89 -13.56
C CYS A 71 0.00 4.34 -14.75
N CYS A 72 0.71 3.48 -15.49
CA CYS A 72 1.13 2.10 -15.22
C CYS A 72 2.62 2.14 -14.94
N ALA A 73 3.01 2.44 -13.71
CA ALA A 73 4.41 2.53 -13.34
C ALA A 73 5.12 1.19 -13.57
N LYS A 74 6.43 1.25 -13.81
CA LYS A 74 7.25 0.03 -13.84
C LYS A 74 7.15 -0.69 -12.50
N HIS A 75 7.25 -2.01 -12.56
CA HIS A 75 7.48 -2.81 -11.36
C HIS A 75 8.77 -2.34 -10.67
N ALA A 76 8.72 -2.30 -9.34
CA ALA A 76 9.92 -2.12 -8.55
C ALA A 76 10.61 -3.47 -8.40
N GLU A 77 11.90 -3.52 -8.72
CA GLU A 77 12.70 -4.69 -8.40
C GLU A 77 12.87 -4.78 -6.88
N PRO A 78 12.85 -5.98 -6.28
CA PRO A 78 13.02 -6.13 -4.83
C PRO A 78 14.26 -5.44 -4.29
N TRP A 79 15.35 -5.43 -5.06
CA TRP A 79 16.62 -4.80 -4.69
C TRP A 79 16.52 -3.28 -4.59
N ASP A 80 15.63 -2.65 -5.35
CA ASP A 80 15.48 -1.20 -5.38
C ASP A 80 14.68 -0.67 -4.19
N LEU A 81 13.95 -1.55 -3.48
CA LEU A 81 13.12 -1.18 -2.34
C LEU A 81 13.92 -0.50 -1.22
N ARG A 82 15.21 -0.88 -1.05
CA ARG A 82 16.13 -0.29 -0.06
C ARG A 82 16.40 1.20 -0.25
N TYR A 83 16.13 1.75 -1.44
CA TYR A 83 16.37 3.17 -1.73
C TYR A 83 15.24 4.07 -1.20
N TYR A 84 14.14 3.48 -0.74
CA TYR A 84 13.02 4.23 -0.18
C TYR A 84 13.06 4.16 1.35
N ARG A 85 12.78 5.29 2.02
CA ARG A 85 12.77 5.33 3.49
C ARG A 85 11.56 4.61 4.07
N TYR A 86 10.42 4.71 3.39
CA TYR A 86 9.16 4.12 3.82
C TYR A 86 8.56 3.29 2.69
N LEU A 87 8.12 2.07 3.01
CA LEU A 87 7.45 1.18 2.07
C LEU A 87 6.02 0.94 2.55
N VAL A 88 5.03 1.35 1.76
CA VAL A 88 3.61 1.18 2.11
C VAL A 88 3.15 -0.19 1.63
N ASN A 89 2.78 -1.10 2.53
CA ASN A 89 2.26 -2.41 2.12
C ASN A 89 0.72 -2.38 2.11
N ALA A 90 0.15 -2.35 0.91
CA ALA A 90 -1.29 -2.38 0.69
C ALA A 90 -1.78 -3.81 0.38
N ASP A 91 -2.88 -4.19 1.02
CA ASP A 91 -3.56 -5.48 0.85
C ASP A 91 -4.03 -5.70 -0.58
N ALA A 92 -4.15 -6.97 -0.96
CA ALA A 92 -4.91 -7.46 -2.10
C ALA A 92 -6.30 -7.93 -1.66
N THR A 93 -7.11 -8.45 -2.58
CA THR A 93 -8.45 -9.00 -2.29
C THR A 93 -8.45 -10.06 -1.19
N LEU A 94 -7.40 -10.88 -1.09
CA LEU A 94 -7.27 -11.93 -0.06
C LEU A 94 -6.45 -11.50 1.16
N GLY A 95 -6.28 -10.19 1.39
CA GLY A 95 -5.54 -9.64 2.51
C GLY A 95 -4.08 -9.31 2.17
N VAL A 96 -3.18 -9.52 3.12
CA VAL A 96 -1.77 -9.10 3.06
C VAL A 96 -1.13 -9.53 1.74
N ALA A 97 -0.51 -8.58 1.04
CA ALA A 97 0.18 -8.88 -0.20
C ALA A 97 1.41 -9.79 0.06
N ASP A 98 1.61 -10.75 -0.83
CA ASP A 98 2.74 -11.69 -0.87
C ASP A 98 4.11 -11.01 -0.74
N ARG A 99 4.25 -9.77 -1.20
CA ARG A 99 5.47 -8.96 -1.16
C ARG A 99 5.91 -8.46 0.22
N LEU A 100 5.15 -8.70 1.29
CA LEU A 100 5.50 -8.21 2.63
C LEU A 100 6.93 -8.61 3.04
N HIS A 101 7.38 -9.83 2.73
CA HIS A 101 8.73 -10.28 3.07
C HIS A 101 9.83 -9.42 2.40
N TRP A 102 9.68 -9.06 1.12
CA TRP A 102 10.61 -8.15 0.45
C TRP A 102 10.68 -6.78 1.11
N TYR A 103 9.56 -6.30 1.65
CA TYR A 103 9.50 -5.01 2.32
C TYR A 103 10.21 -5.06 3.67
N LEU A 104 9.99 -6.12 4.45
CA LEU A 104 10.64 -6.29 5.76
C LEU A 104 12.16 -6.45 5.63
N PHE A 105 12.64 -7.13 4.58
CA PHE A 105 14.07 -7.33 4.32
C PHE A 105 14.73 -6.20 3.52
N SER A 106 14.05 -5.09 3.27
CA SER A 106 14.61 -3.96 2.54
C SER A 106 15.50 -3.04 3.40
N GLY A 107 15.35 -3.10 4.73
CA GLY A 107 15.92 -2.13 5.66
C GLY A 107 15.14 -0.81 5.75
N SER A 108 14.04 -0.68 5.01
CA SER A 108 13.10 0.45 5.07
C SER A 108 12.05 0.24 6.17
N LEU A 109 11.48 1.34 6.67
CA LEU A 109 10.33 1.24 7.58
C LEU A 109 9.08 0.84 6.78
N VAL A 110 8.44 -0.25 7.20
CA VAL A 110 7.19 -0.73 6.58
C VAL A 110 5.98 -0.05 7.23
N LEU A 111 5.15 0.59 6.40
CA LEU A 111 3.84 1.13 6.75
C LEU A 111 2.80 0.10 6.32
N GLN A 112 2.38 -0.76 7.25
CA GLN A 112 1.55 -1.93 6.97
C GLN A 112 0.08 -1.58 7.09
N GLN A 113 -0.70 -1.82 6.03
CA GLN A 113 -2.15 -1.74 6.14
C GLN A 113 -2.68 -2.76 7.15
N GLN A 114 -3.59 -2.35 8.01
CA GLN A 114 -4.35 -3.25 8.87
C GLN A 114 -5.27 -4.13 8.02
N SER A 115 -5.02 -5.43 7.99
CA SER A 115 -5.76 -6.38 7.17
C SER A 115 -6.90 -7.05 7.95
N ASN A 116 -8.02 -7.35 7.28
CA ASN A 116 -9.04 -8.24 7.86
C ASN A 116 -8.63 -9.72 7.79
N PHE A 117 -7.79 -10.05 6.82
CA PHE A 117 -7.23 -11.39 6.61
C PHE A 117 -5.72 -11.28 6.78
N THR A 118 -5.21 -11.82 7.88
CA THR A 118 -3.79 -11.76 8.24
C THR A 118 -3.10 -13.07 7.91
N LEU A 119 -1.81 -12.98 7.55
CA LEU A 119 -0.95 -14.15 7.51
C LEU A 119 -0.71 -14.62 8.93
N TRP A 120 -0.60 -15.93 9.15
CA TRP A 120 -0.40 -16.52 10.49
C TRP A 120 0.81 -15.95 11.24
N LEU A 121 1.82 -15.46 10.50
CA LEU A 121 3.04 -14.83 11.02
C LEU A 121 2.85 -13.39 11.51
N LEU A 122 1.83 -12.68 10.99
CA LEU A 122 1.46 -11.37 11.53
C LEU A 122 0.82 -11.58 12.89
N ASP A 123 1.14 -10.68 13.83
CA ASP A 123 0.68 -10.74 15.23
C ASP A 123 1.19 -11.94 16.04
N THR A 124 2.06 -12.79 15.45
CA THR A 124 2.73 -13.90 16.16
C THR A 124 4.25 -13.74 16.15
N VAL A 125 4.84 -13.55 14.97
CA VAL A 125 6.28 -13.33 14.77
C VAL A 125 6.54 -11.87 14.43
N ILE A 126 5.70 -11.31 13.56
CA ILE A 126 5.84 -9.97 13.02
C ILE A 126 4.79 -9.08 13.68
N LEU A 127 5.23 -8.42 14.76
CA LEU A 127 4.38 -7.63 15.63
C LEU A 127 4.26 -6.14 15.22
N PRO A 128 3.05 -5.55 15.27
CA PRO A 128 2.84 -4.12 15.05
C PRO A 128 3.56 -3.29 16.12
N GLY A 129 4.16 -2.18 15.71
CA GLY A 129 4.97 -1.32 16.59
C GLY A 129 6.35 -1.90 16.94
N VAL A 130 6.62 -3.16 16.59
CA VAL A 130 7.95 -3.78 16.78
C VAL A 130 8.69 -3.87 15.45
N HIS A 131 8.03 -4.36 14.39
CA HIS A 131 8.64 -4.60 13.08
C HIS A 131 8.08 -3.69 11.97
N PHE A 132 6.88 -3.15 12.16
CA PHE A 132 6.24 -2.26 11.20
C PHE A 132 5.30 -1.28 11.91
N LEU A 133 4.95 -0.20 11.23
CA LEU A 133 3.99 0.78 11.71
C LEU A 133 2.62 0.50 11.09
N PRO A 134 1.59 0.16 11.89
CA PRO A 134 0.26 -0.14 11.35
C PRO A 134 -0.45 1.13 10.87
N VAL A 135 -1.15 1.03 9.75
CA VAL A 135 -1.96 2.11 9.16
C VAL A 135 -3.36 1.60 8.85
N ASP A 136 -4.37 2.44 9.04
CA ASP A 136 -5.77 2.05 8.81
C ASP A 136 -6.04 1.74 7.33
N ARG A 137 -7.09 0.93 7.09
CA ARG A 137 -7.44 0.47 5.72
C ARG A 137 -7.77 1.58 4.73
N ARG A 138 -8.12 2.77 5.23
CA ARG A 138 -8.50 3.92 4.43
C ARG A 138 -7.35 4.93 4.27
N TRP A 139 -6.16 4.63 4.81
CA TRP A 139 -4.95 5.45 4.73
C TRP A 139 -5.07 6.83 5.39
N GLN A 140 -6.02 7.03 6.29
CA GLN A 140 -6.18 8.29 7.02
C GLN A 140 -4.99 8.55 7.95
N GLY A 141 -4.44 7.48 8.53
CA GLY A 141 -3.25 7.51 9.37
C GLY A 141 -1.93 7.48 8.61
N LEU A 142 -1.93 7.42 7.26
CA LEU A 142 -0.69 7.25 6.49
C LEU A 142 0.26 8.45 6.64
N LEU A 143 -0.24 9.67 6.40
CA LEU A 143 0.58 10.88 6.54
C LEU A 143 0.99 11.13 8.00
N PRO A 144 0.09 11.04 9.01
CA PRO A 144 0.48 11.12 10.41
C PRO A 144 1.54 10.08 10.81
N ALA A 145 1.45 8.85 10.31
CA ALA A 145 2.43 7.80 10.56
C ALA A 145 3.81 8.15 9.96
N MET A 146 3.82 8.77 8.78
CA MET A 146 5.05 9.30 8.18
C MET A 146 5.61 10.47 8.98
N ASP A 147 4.78 11.42 9.41
CA ASP A 147 5.21 12.55 10.24
C ASP A 147 5.82 12.05 11.56
N TRP A 148 5.17 11.11 12.24
CA TRP A 148 5.70 10.47 13.44
C TRP A 148 7.08 9.84 13.19
N ALA A 149 7.26 9.13 12.08
CA ALA A 149 8.54 8.48 11.75
C ALA A 149 9.65 9.46 11.34
N GLU A 150 9.29 10.68 10.93
CA GLU A 150 10.23 11.78 10.71
C GLU A 150 10.65 12.42 12.05
N GLU A 151 9.72 12.56 12.99
CA GLU A 151 9.95 13.09 14.34
C GLU A 151 10.70 12.09 15.26
N HIS A 152 10.58 10.79 15.00
CA HIS A 152 11.16 9.71 15.80
C HIS A 152 12.10 8.82 14.96
N PRO A 153 13.17 9.38 14.35
CA PRO A 153 13.99 8.66 13.38
C PRO A 153 14.72 7.45 13.97
N ALA A 154 15.12 7.51 15.25
CA ALA A 154 15.78 6.40 15.94
C ALA A 154 14.83 5.22 16.16
N GLU A 155 13.58 5.48 16.55
CA GLU A 155 12.56 4.45 16.75
C GLU A 155 12.15 3.81 15.43
N ALA A 156 11.95 4.63 14.39
CA ALA A 156 11.69 4.19 13.03
C ALA A 156 12.82 3.28 12.50
N ALA A 157 14.08 3.68 12.68
CA ALA A 157 15.24 2.89 12.27
C ALA A 157 15.36 1.58 13.06
N ALA A 158 15.12 1.61 14.38
CA ALA A 158 15.14 0.41 15.20
C ALA A 158 14.04 -0.58 14.80
N MET A 159 12.86 -0.09 14.42
CA MET A 159 11.76 -0.91 13.91
C MET A 159 12.13 -1.59 12.59
N ALA A 160 12.66 -0.84 11.62
CA ALA A 160 13.14 -1.40 10.35
C ALA A 160 14.27 -2.41 10.57
N SER A 161 15.21 -2.13 11.49
CA SER A 161 16.30 -3.05 11.81
C SER A 161 15.82 -4.35 12.44
N ARG A 162 14.80 -4.31 13.30
CA ARG A 162 14.21 -5.54 13.88
C ARG A 162 13.51 -6.36 12.80
N ALA A 163 12.78 -5.72 11.88
CA ALA A 163 12.16 -6.41 10.75
C ALA A 163 13.19 -7.08 9.84
N TYR A 164 14.30 -6.39 9.55
CA TYR A 164 15.39 -6.90 8.71
C TYR A 164 16.12 -8.11 9.34
N ALA A 165 16.10 -8.23 10.68
CA ALA A 165 16.79 -9.27 11.42
C ALA A 165 15.95 -10.54 11.69
N LEU A 166 14.69 -10.58 11.21
CA LEU A 166 13.83 -11.78 11.26
C LEU A 166 14.36 -12.89 10.34
#